data_AF-A0A3S4FVM5-F1
#
_entry.id   AF-A0A3S4FVM5-F1
#
_cell.length_a   1.000
_cell.length_b   1.000
_cell.length_c   1.000
_cell.angle_alpha   90.00
_cell.angle_beta   90.00
_cell.angle_gamma   90.00
#
_symmetry.space_group_name_H-M   'P 1'
#
loop_
_entity.id
_entity.type
_entity.pdbx_description
1 polymer ?
#
loop_
_entity_poly.entity_id
_entity_poly.type
_entity_poly.pdbx_seq_one_letter_code
_entity_poly.pdbx_strand_id
1 'polypeptide(L)'
;MKRMLINATQQEELRVALVDGQRLYDLDIESPGHEQKKANIYKGKITRIEPSLEAAFVDYGAERHGFLPLKEIAREYFPANYSAHGRPNIKDVLREGQEVIVQIDKEERGNKGAALTTFISLAGSYLVLMPNNPRAGGISRRIEGDDRTEFKRSVGQPGTS
;
A
#
# COMPACT_ATOMS: atom_id res chain seq x y z
N MET A 1 -6.72 33.87 1.50
CA MET A 1 -7.68 32.75 1.67
C MET A 1 -7.17 31.63 0.80
N LYS A 2 -6.89 30.47 1.40
CA LYS A 2 -6.42 29.29 0.68
C LYS A 2 -7.56 28.62 -0.06
N ARG A 3 -7.35 28.29 -1.34
CA ARG A 3 -8.33 27.64 -2.21
C ARG A 3 -7.64 26.57 -3.06
N MET A 4 -8.39 25.51 -3.35
CA MET A 4 -8.03 24.50 -4.33
C MET A 4 -8.89 24.74 -5.57
N LEU A 5 -8.25 24.92 -6.73
CA LEU A 5 -8.91 25.12 -8.02
C LEU A 5 -8.70 23.87 -8.87
N ILE A 6 -9.79 23.27 -9.35
CA ILE A 6 -9.76 22.07 -10.18
C ILE A 6 -10.29 22.44 -11.57
N ASN A 7 -9.49 22.19 -12.60
CA ASN A 7 -9.88 22.36 -13.99
C ASN A 7 -9.83 21.01 -14.71
N ALA A 8 -11.03 20.48 -14.99
CA ALA A 8 -11.25 19.21 -15.66
C ALA A 8 -12.04 19.37 -16.98
N THR A 9 -12.01 20.56 -17.58
CA THR A 9 -12.79 20.84 -18.80
C THR A 9 -12.22 20.14 -20.03
N GLN A 10 -10.90 19.95 -20.08
CA GLN A 10 -10.22 19.29 -21.19
C GLN A 10 -9.93 17.83 -20.81
N GLN A 11 -10.22 16.91 -21.72
CA GLN A 11 -9.97 15.47 -21.48
C GLN A 11 -8.47 15.12 -21.48
N GLU A 12 -7.66 15.93 -22.16
CA GLU A 12 -6.21 15.74 -22.34
C GLU A 12 -5.42 16.04 -21.05
N GLU A 13 -6.01 16.78 -20.10
CA GLU A 13 -5.30 17.35 -18.96
C GLU A 13 -6.24 17.69 -17.80
N LEU A 14 -5.97 17.11 -16.63
CA LEU A 14 -6.54 17.52 -15.35
C LEU A 14 -5.55 18.43 -14.64
N ARG A 15 -6.01 19.60 -14.19
CA ARG A 15 -5.15 20.56 -13.46
C ARG A 15 -5.71 20.85 -12.08
N VAL A 16 -4.85 20.76 -11.07
CA VAL A 16 -5.16 21.12 -9.68
C VAL A 16 -4.18 22.19 -9.22
N ALA A 17 -4.70 23.38 -8.88
CA ALA A 17 -3.89 24.49 -8.40
C ALA A 17 -4.24 24.83 -6.94
N LEU A 18 -3.21 25.02 -6.11
CA LEU A 18 -3.36 25.55 -4.76
C LEU A 18 -2.93 27.02 -4.72
N VAL A 19 -3.86 27.88 -4.29
CA VAL A 19 -3.67 29.33 -4.27
C VAL A 19 -3.95 29.92 -2.90
N ASP A 20 -3.17 30.93 -2.50
CA ASP A 20 -3.52 31.81 -1.38
C ASP A 20 -3.82 33.22 -1.90
N GLY A 21 -5.10 33.58 -1.92
CA GLY A 21 -5.56 34.79 -2.60
C GLY A 21 -5.40 34.65 -4.12
N GLN A 22 -4.46 35.38 -4.70
CA GLN A 22 -4.09 35.32 -6.12
C GLN A 22 -2.69 34.74 -6.35
N ARG A 23 -1.99 34.32 -5.29
CA ARG A 23 -0.65 33.74 -5.39
C ARG A 23 -0.76 32.22 -5.50
N LEU A 24 -0.32 31.69 -6.64
CA LEU A 24 -0.10 30.26 -6.84
C LEU A 24 1.08 29.78 -5.98
N TYR A 25 0.93 28.66 -5.29
CA TYR A 25 2.02 28.04 -4.55
C TYR A 25 2.20 26.55 -4.81
N ASP A 26 1.22 25.89 -5.43
CA ASP A 26 1.34 24.50 -5.90
C ASP A 26 0.50 24.28 -7.15
N LEU A 27 0.98 23.44 -8.06
CA LEU A 27 0.31 23.10 -9.30
C LEU A 27 0.63 21.66 -9.68
N ASP A 28 -0.41 20.85 -9.76
CA ASP A 28 -0.34 19.48 -10.24
C ASP A 28 -1.11 19.35 -11.55
N ILE A 29 -0.50 18.64 -12.51
CA ILE A 29 -1.03 18.46 -13.86
C ILE A 29 -0.93 16.98 -14.20
N GLU A 30 -2.08 16.35 -14.45
CA GLU A 30 -2.19 14.95 -14.79
C GLU A 30 -2.68 14.80 -16.23
N SER A 31 -1.92 14.07 -17.04
CA SER A 31 -2.31 13.69 -18.41
C SER A 31 -2.79 12.24 -18.45
N PRO A 32 -3.84 11.93 -19.22
CA PRO A 32 -4.31 10.56 -19.39
C PRO A 32 -3.22 9.61 -19.89
N GLY A 33 -3.27 8.34 -19.45
CA GLY A 33 -2.43 7.27 -19.97
C GLY A 33 -1.09 7.05 -19.26
N HIS A 34 -0.71 7.90 -18.32
CA HIS A 34 0.44 7.67 -17.41
C HIS A 34 -0.03 7.33 -15.98
N GLU A 35 -1.08 6.50 -15.86
CA GLU A 35 -1.56 6.06 -14.56
C GLU A 35 -0.52 5.17 -13.87
N GLN A 36 0.08 5.69 -12.80
CA GLN A 36 0.92 4.91 -11.91
C GLN A 36 0.00 4.04 -11.03
N LYS A 37 0.14 2.72 -11.14
CA LYS A 37 -0.66 1.74 -10.38
C LYS A 37 -0.03 1.38 -9.05
N LYS A 38 1.24 1.75 -8.84
CA LYS A 38 1.94 1.53 -7.57
C LYS A 38 1.12 2.09 -6.40
N ALA A 39 1.08 1.34 -5.30
CA ALA A 39 0.33 1.65 -4.09
C ALA A 39 -1.21 1.61 -4.21
N ASN A 40 -1.80 1.35 -5.38
CA ASN A 40 -3.22 1.08 -5.50
C ASN A 40 -3.61 -0.15 -4.67
N ILE A 41 -4.82 -0.10 -4.11
CA ILE A 41 -5.38 -1.13 -3.24
C ILE A 41 -6.60 -1.73 -3.93
N TYR A 42 -6.64 -3.06 -4.00
CA TYR A 42 -7.71 -3.82 -4.63
C TYR A 42 -8.21 -4.91 -3.69
N LYS A 43 -9.47 -5.30 -3.90
CA LYS A 43 -9.97 -6.59 -3.42
C LYS A 43 -9.72 -7.62 -4.53
N GLY A 44 -8.88 -8.60 -4.25
CA GLY A 44 -8.53 -9.66 -5.19
C GLY A 44 -8.97 -11.04 -4.71
N LYS A 45 -8.92 -12.02 -5.62
CA LYS A 45 -9.25 -13.42 -5.36
C LYS A 45 -8.04 -14.30 -5.62
N ILE A 46 -7.69 -15.18 -4.69
CA ILE A 46 -6.62 -16.15 -4.89
C ILE A 46 -7.02 -17.11 -6.01
N THR A 47 -6.24 -17.15 -7.09
CA THR A 47 -6.52 -18.03 -8.24
C THR A 47 -5.73 -19.33 -8.19
N ARG A 48 -4.54 -19.28 -7.61
CA ARG A 48 -3.63 -20.43 -7.56
C ARG A 48 -2.63 -20.28 -6.43
N ILE A 49 -2.29 -21.38 -5.78
CA ILE A 49 -1.27 -21.44 -4.72
C ILE A 49 -0.07 -22.24 -5.22
N GLU A 50 1.13 -21.67 -5.14
CA GLU A 50 2.39 -22.26 -5.61
C GLU A 50 3.39 -22.42 -4.45
N PRO A 51 3.42 -23.59 -3.78
CA PRO A 51 4.27 -23.82 -2.62
C PRO A 51 5.76 -23.76 -2.95
N SER A 52 6.13 -24.20 -4.16
CA SER A 52 7.52 -24.16 -4.63
C SER A 52 8.08 -22.74 -4.71
N LEU A 53 7.21 -21.74 -4.88
CA LEU A 53 7.55 -20.33 -4.87
C LEU A 53 7.28 -19.66 -3.52
N GLU A 54 6.73 -20.41 -2.55
CA GLU A 54 6.16 -19.88 -1.31
C GLU A 54 5.23 -18.68 -1.57
N ALA A 55 4.36 -18.78 -2.58
CA ALA A 55 3.55 -17.66 -3.07
C ALA A 55 2.19 -18.08 -3.64
N ALA A 56 1.28 -17.12 -3.72
CA ALA A 56 -0.03 -17.26 -4.35
C ALA A 56 -0.19 -16.25 -5.49
N PHE A 57 -0.97 -16.61 -6.48
CA PHE A 57 -1.38 -15.72 -7.56
C PHE A 57 -2.77 -15.17 -7.25
N VAL A 58 -2.93 -13.87 -7.44
CA VAL A 58 -4.16 -13.14 -7.11
C VAL A 58 -4.69 -12.48 -8.37
N ASP A 59 -5.95 -12.75 -8.70
CA ASP A 59 -6.70 -11.94 -9.66
C ASP A 59 -7.24 -10.71 -8.94
N TYR A 60 -6.80 -9.53 -9.38
CA TYR A 60 -7.19 -8.23 -8.84
C TYR A 60 -7.82 -7.34 -9.94
N GLY A 61 -8.23 -7.94 -11.07
CA GLY A 61 -8.84 -7.25 -12.20
C GLY A 61 -7.88 -6.76 -13.29
N ALA A 62 -6.59 -7.11 -13.20
CA ALA A 62 -5.61 -6.84 -14.26
C ALA A 62 -5.47 -8.03 -15.22
N GLU A 63 -4.90 -7.80 -16.40
CA GLU A 63 -4.65 -8.84 -17.40
C GLU A 63 -3.73 -9.95 -16.86
N ARG A 64 -2.75 -9.58 -16.03
CA ARG A 64 -1.83 -10.53 -15.38
C ARG A 64 -2.15 -10.62 -13.90
N HIS A 65 -2.28 -11.85 -13.41
CA HIS A 65 -2.45 -12.09 -11.98
C HIS A 65 -1.21 -11.61 -11.22
N GLY A 66 -1.46 -11.00 -10.06
CA GLY A 66 -0.41 -10.49 -9.20
C GLY A 66 0.25 -11.61 -8.40
N PHE A 67 1.48 -11.38 -7.99
CA PHE A 67 2.29 -12.31 -7.22
C PHE A 67 2.30 -11.89 -5.75
N LEU A 68 1.70 -12.70 -4.87
CA LEU A 68 1.61 -12.48 -3.42
C LEU A 68 2.46 -13.52 -2.68
N PRO A 69 3.68 -13.20 -2.24
CA PRO A 69 4.53 -14.14 -1.50
C PRO A 69 4.06 -14.30 -0.04
N LEU A 70 4.32 -15.48 0.53
CA LEU A 70 3.92 -15.85 1.90
C LEU A 70 4.33 -14.83 2.97
N LYS A 71 5.53 -14.25 2.83
CA LYS A 71 6.07 -13.25 3.76
C LYS A 71 5.28 -11.93 3.77
N GLU A 72 4.47 -11.67 2.75
CA GLU A 72 3.65 -10.46 2.56
C GLU A 72 2.17 -10.71 2.91
N ILE A 73 1.87 -11.83 3.59
CA ILE A 73 0.52 -12.20 4.04
C ILE A 73 0.35 -11.83 5.52
N ALA A 74 -0.61 -10.96 5.82
CA ALA A 74 -0.99 -10.56 7.16
C ALA A 74 -1.65 -11.72 7.91
N ARG A 75 -1.42 -11.78 9.22
CA ARG A 75 -1.92 -12.86 10.07
C ARG A 75 -3.45 -12.97 10.10
N GLU A 76 -4.17 -11.90 9.80
CA GLU A 76 -5.63 -11.89 9.69
C GLU A 76 -6.17 -12.84 8.62
N TYR A 77 -5.37 -13.14 7.59
CA TYR A 77 -5.74 -14.08 6.52
C TYR A 77 -5.40 -15.54 6.84
N PHE A 78 -4.74 -15.81 7.97
CA PHE A 78 -4.42 -17.16 8.40
C PHE A 78 -5.66 -17.83 9.02
N PRO A 79 -5.79 -19.16 8.96
CA PRO A 79 -6.88 -19.86 9.64
C PRO A 79 -6.88 -19.59 11.16
N ALA A 80 -8.06 -19.47 11.78
CA ALA A 80 -8.20 -19.15 13.22
C ALA A 80 -7.43 -20.09 14.16
N ASN A 81 -7.30 -21.37 13.79
CA ASN A 81 -6.60 -22.38 14.58
C ASN A 81 -5.16 -22.61 14.11
N TYR A 82 -4.56 -21.65 13.38
CA TYR A 82 -3.21 -21.80 12.87
C TYR A 82 -2.19 -21.82 14.02
N SER A 83 -1.67 -23.02 14.31
CA SER A 83 -0.62 -23.20 15.30
C SER A 83 0.75 -23.10 14.62
N ALA A 84 1.57 -22.16 15.05
CA ALA A 84 2.90 -21.92 14.49
C ALA A 84 3.89 -23.02 14.88
N HIS A 85 3.75 -24.22 14.30
CA HIS A 85 4.72 -25.30 14.40
C HIS A 85 5.74 -25.17 13.26
N GLY A 86 6.68 -24.23 13.39
CA GLY A 86 7.73 -23.98 12.39
C GLY A 86 7.37 -22.93 11.33
N ARG A 87 8.06 -22.97 10.17
CA ARG A 87 7.78 -22.07 9.04
C ARG A 87 6.43 -22.45 8.40
N PRO A 88 5.51 -21.49 8.20
CA PRO A 88 4.24 -21.78 7.54
C PRO A 88 4.42 -22.32 6.13
N ASN A 89 3.61 -23.31 5.74
CA ASN A 89 3.41 -23.61 4.34
C ASN A 89 2.25 -22.77 3.82
N ILE A 90 2.41 -22.13 2.66
CA ILE A 90 1.35 -21.28 2.10
C ILE A 90 0.04 -22.06 1.81
N LYS A 91 0.11 -23.38 1.56
CA LYS A 91 -1.07 -24.25 1.42
C LYS A 91 -1.92 -24.31 2.68
N ASP A 92 -1.30 -24.14 3.85
CA ASP A 92 -1.98 -24.17 5.14
C ASP A 92 -2.50 -22.78 5.53
N VAL A 93 -2.08 -21.73 4.81
CA VAL A 93 -2.40 -20.33 5.10
C VAL A 93 -3.53 -19.82 4.22
N LEU A 94 -3.48 -20.07 2.91
CA LEU A 94 -4.46 -19.57 1.95
C LEU A 94 -5.24 -20.71 1.27
N ARG A 95 -6.37 -20.36 0.68
CA ARG A 95 -7.17 -21.27 -0.16
C ARG A 95 -7.46 -20.63 -1.51
N GLU A 96 -7.55 -21.46 -2.55
CA GLU A 96 -8.04 -20.98 -3.84
C GLU A 96 -9.48 -20.46 -3.71
N GLY A 97 -9.75 -19.35 -4.37
CA GLY A 97 -11.01 -18.62 -4.29
C GLY A 97 -11.17 -17.71 -3.07
N GLN A 98 -10.22 -17.70 -2.12
CA GLN A 98 -10.24 -16.78 -0.98
C GLN A 98 -10.09 -15.34 -1.46
N GLU A 99 -10.89 -14.43 -0.91
CA GLU A 99 -10.75 -12.99 -1.17
C GLU A 99 -9.74 -12.36 -0.22
N VAL A 100 -8.93 -11.46 -0.73
CA VAL A 100 -7.87 -10.75 0.00
C VAL A 100 -7.82 -9.28 -0.42
N ILE A 101 -7.56 -8.37 0.52
CA ILE A 101 -7.20 -7.00 0.20
C ILE A 101 -5.70 -6.97 -0.07
N VAL A 102 -5.31 -6.43 -1.22
CA VAL A 102 -3.93 -6.37 -1.69
C VAL A 102 -3.56 -4.96 -2.13
N GLN A 103 -2.31 -4.58 -1.88
CA GLN A 103 -1.68 -3.36 -2.38
C GLN A 103 -0.56 -3.73 -3.36
N ILE A 104 -0.42 -2.94 -4.43
CA ILE A 104 0.71 -3.08 -5.37
C ILE A 104 1.98 -2.50 -4.73
N ASP A 105 2.94 -3.37 -4.39
CA ASP A 105 4.29 -2.97 -3.94
C ASP A 105 5.17 -2.61 -5.15
N LYS A 106 5.12 -3.45 -6.19
CA LYS A 106 5.85 -3.24 -7.45
C LYS A 106 4.94 -3.48 -8.63
N GLU A 107 4.95 -2.54 -9.57
CA GLU A 107 4.19 -2.65 -10.82
C GLU A 107 4.66 -3.82 -11.69
N GLU A 108 3.82 -4.15 -12.66
CA GLU A 108 4.12 -5.15 -13.68
C GLU A 108 5.41 -4.79 -14.42
N ARG A 109 6.28 -5.78 -14.64
CA ARG A 109 7.54 -5.59 -15.37
C ARG A 109 7.72 -6.66 -16.43
N GLY A 110 7.66 -6.24 -17.69
CA GLY A 110 7.74 -7.15 -18.83
C GLY A 110 6.62 -8.19 -18.75
N ASN A 111 6.99 -9.47 -18.66
CA ASN A 111 6.01 -10.56 -18.60
C ASN A 111 5.58 -10.95 -17.17
N LYS A 112 6.11 -10.29 -16.13
CA LYS A 112 5.78 -10.60 -14.74
C LYS A 112 4.63 -9.71 -14.25
N GLY A 113 3.62 -10.32 -13.65
CA GLY A 113 2.55 -9.60 -12.94
C GLY A 113 3.08 -8.78 -11.76
N ALA A 114 2.24 -7.90 -11.24
CA ALA A 114 2.60 -6.98 -10.15
C ALA A 114 2.96 -7.76 -8.87
N ALA A 115 3.92 -7.26 -8.10
CA ALA A 115 4.18 -7.78 -6.76
C ALA A 115 3.17 -7.17 -5.79
N LEU A 116 2.48 -8.03 -5.04
CA LEU A 116 1.43 -7.66 -4.13
C LEU A 116 1.84 -7.86 -2.68
N THR A 117 1.25 -7.07 -1.80
CA THR A 117 1.30 -7.28 -0.35
C THR A 117 -0.09 -7.15 0.24
N THR A 118 -0.38 -7.92 1.28
CA THR A 118 -1.56 -7.65 2.11
C THR A 118 -1.25 -6.63 3.20
N PHE A 119 0.02 -6.31 3.49
CA PHE A 119 0.39 -5.28 4.45
C PHE A 119 0.16 -3.89 3.87
N ILE A 120 -1.03 -3.36 4.11
CA ILE A 120 -1.45 -2.08 3.55
C ILE A 120 -0.65 -0.96 4.19
N SER A 121 -0.19 -0.04 3.36
CA SER A 121 0.47 1.20 3.75
C SER A 121 -0.31 2.39 3.22
N LEU A 122 -0.66 3.30 4.13
CA LEU A 122 -1.39 4.53 3.84
C LEU A 122 -0.48 5.70 4.19
N ALA A 123 0.23 6.20 3.17
CA ALA A 123 1.15 7.31 3.33
C ALA A 123 0.41 8.65 3.27
N GLY A 124 0.51 9.44 4.34
CA GLY A 124 0.12 10.85 4.35
C GLY A 124 1.34 11.76 4.27
N SER A 125 1.12 13.06 4.43
CA SER A 125 2.20 14.05 4.34
C SER A 125 3.27 13.92 5.44
N TYR A 126 2.89 13.42 6.63
CA TYR A 126 3.76 13.39 7.81
C TYR A 126 4.00 11.99 8.37
N LEU A 127 3.09 11.05 8.14
CA LEU A 127 3.14 9.71 8.70
C LEU A 127 2.70 8.67 7.67
N VAL A 128 3.09 7.42 7.89
CA VAL A 128 2.61 6.27 7.15
C VAL A 128 1.92 5.35 8.14
N LEU A 129 0.63 5.11 7.95
CA LEU A 129 -0.13 4.15 8.74
C LEU A 129 -0.03 2.76 8.09
N MET A 130 0.29 1.75 8.89
CA MET A 130 0.33 0.34 8.45
C MET A 130 -0.60 -0.50 9.33
N PRO A 131 -1.93 -0.47 9.07
CA PRO A 131 -2.94 -0.94 10.03
C PRO A 131 -2.85 -2.44 10.33
N ASN A 132 -2.34 -3.24 9.40
CA ASN A 132 -2.26 -4.70 9.53
C ASN A 132 -0.82 -5.24 9.63
N ASN A 133 0.15 -4.36 9.90
CA ASN A 133 1.52 -4.75 10.22
C ASN A 133 1.95 -4.17 11.59
N PRO A 134 1.65 -4.84 12.72
CA PRO A 134 1.97 -4.32 14.05
C PRO A 134 3.48 -4.28 14.34
N ARG A 135 4.30 -4.90 13.49
CA ARG A 135 5.76 -4.87 13.61
C ARG A 135 6.39 -3.73 12.82
N ALA A 136 5.65 -3.13 11.89
CA ALA A 136 6.12 -1.97 11.16
C ALA A 136 5.92 -0.71 12.00
N GLY A 137 6.94 0.16 12.00
CA GLY A 137 6.92 1.40 12.75
C GLY A 137 8.32 1.96 12.94
N GLY A 138 8.42 3.26 13.12
CA GLY A 138 9.68 3.95 13.36
C GLY A 138 9.67 5.38 12.84
N ILE A 139 10.77 6.07 13.13
CA ILE A 139 11.01 7.44 12.66
C ILE A 139 11.92 7.37 11.46
N SER A 140 11.62 8.17 10.43
CA SER A 140 12.43 8.32 9.22
C SER A 140 13.92 8.37 9.55
N ARG A 141 14.73 7.63 8.78
CA ARG A 141 16.20 7.60 8.94
C ARG A 141 16.85 8.93 8.60
N ARG A 142 16.14 9.84 7.91
CA ARG A 142 16.63 11.19 7.61
C ARG A 142 16.51 12.16 8.79
N ILE A 143 15.83 11.76 9.87
CA ILE A 143 15.68 12.55 11.10
C ILE A 143 16.66 11.98 12.13
N GLU A 144 17.60 12.82 12.54
CA GLU A 144 18.72 12.49 13.44
C GLU A 144 18.76 13.47 14.62
N GLY A 145 19.64 13.23 15.60
CA GLY A 145 19.87 14.15 16.72
C GLY A 145 18.67 14.36 17.64
N ASP A 146 18.55 15.58 18.17
CA ASP A 146 17.53 15.96 19.16
C ASP A 146 16.12 15.90 18.58
N ASP A 147 15.93 16.26 17.31
CA ASP A 147 14.66 16.15 16.58
C ASP A 147 14.11 14.72 16.65
N ARG A 148 14.97 13.71 16.45
CA ARG A 148 14.56 12.30 16.52
C ARG A 148 14.05 11.93 17.92
N THR A 149 14.69 12.47 18.95
CA THR A 149 14.32 12.21 20.35
C THR A 149 12.96 12.85 20.67
N GLU A 150 12.73 14.07 20.17
CA GLU A 150 11.47 14.78 20.30
C GLU A 150 10.33 14.07 19.56
N PHE A 151 10.53 13.68 18.29
CA PHE A 151 9.56 12.90 17.51
C PHE A 151 9.24 11.55 18.18
N LYS A 152 10.22 10.89 18.80
CA LYS A 152 9.98 9.64 19.52
C LYS A 152 9.10 9.84 20.74
N ARG A 153 9.26 10.98 21.44
CA ARG A 153 8.41 11.33 22.58
C ARG A 153 6.98 11.64 22.14
N SER A 154 6.79 12.40 21.07
CA SER A 154 5.45 12.77 20.59
C SER A 154 4.66 11.58 20.03
N VAL A 155 5.31 10.68 19.28
CA VAL A 155 4.67 9.46 18.75
C VAL A 155 4.39 8.42 19.86
N GLY A 156 5.19 8.42 20.93
CA GLY A 156 5.06 7.48 22.05
C GLY A 156 4.04 7.89 23.13
N GLN A 157 3.48 9.09 23.06
CA GLN A 157 2.40 9.49 23.97
C GLN A 157 1.07 8.90 23.47
N PRO A 158 0.41 8.00 24.24
CA PRO A 158 -0.97 7.65 23.93
C PRO A 158 -1.79 8.94 24.01
N GLY A 159 -2.48 9.27 22.92
CA GLY A 159 -3.31 10.47 22.84
C GLY A 159 -4.27 10.50 24.03
N THR A 160 -4.11 11.49 24.90
CA THR A 160 -5.10 11.80 25.91
C THR A 160 -6.30 12.37 25.18
N SER A 161 -7.33 11.53 25.02
CA SER A 161 -8.69 11.92 24.62
C SER A 161 -9.58 11.79 25.83
#